data_AF-A0A2K8VDY8-F1
#
_entry.id   AF-A0A2K8VDY8-F1
#
_cell.length_a   1.000
_cell.length_b   1.000
_cell.length_c   1.000
_cell.angle_alpha   90.00
_cell.angle_beta   90.00
_cell.angle_gamma   90.00
#
_symmetry.space_group_name_H-M   'P 1'
#
loop_
_entity.id
_entity.type
_entity.pdbx_description
1 polymer ?
#
loop_
_entity_poly.entity_id
_entity_poly.type
_entity_poly.pdbx_seq_one_letter_code
_entity_poly.pdbx_strand_id
1 'polypeptide(L)'
;MGTFDFLKPKSKEQFEYVDGIGKLIYTYEFDEYAYRGKIYSKSLEYPIKIILPTTNRKISDYQKAYFNNLEENFKKILEEASKAPNSKIVVADCRINEVLIPHKENNIYDIDAEIVVSEKVKSKVYGKSIYSIIMKELNVIDIINI
;
A
#
# COMPACT_ATOMS: atom_id res chain seq x y z
N MET A 1 -18.67 -23.98 -35.57
CA MET A 1 -18.56 -24.00 -34.09
C MET A 1 -17.14 -23.58 -33.75
N GLY A 2 -16.84 -22.52 -33.00
CA GLY A 2 -17.70 -21.63 -32.23
C GLY A 2 -17.19 -20.18 -32.24
N THR A 3 -18.15 -19.28 -32.40
CA THR A 3 -18.07 -17.81 -32.33
C THR A 3 -18.23 -17.36 -30.88
N PHE A 4 -17.26 -17.63 -29.99
CA PHE A 4 -17.41 -17.33 -28.56
C PHE A 4 -16.21 -16.65 -27.87
N ASP A 5 -15.25 -16.08 -28.61
CA ASP A 5 -14.20 -15.25 -28.00
C ASP A 5 -14.46 -13.73 -28.05
N PHE A 6 -15.66 -13.30 -28.49
CA PHE A 6 -15.98 -11.88 -28.71
C PHE A 6 -16.74 -11.17 -27.58
N LEU A 7 -16.96 -11.82 -26.43
CA LEU A 7 -17.70 -11.22 -25.31
C LEU A 7 -17.01 -11.43 -23.96
N LYS A 8 -15.69 -11.18 -23.86
CA LYS A 8 -15.19 -10.64 -22.59
C LYS A 8 -15.54 -9.15 -22.61
N PRO A 9 -16.46 -8.66 -21.77
CA PRO A 9 -16.54 -7.23 -21.56
C PRO A 9 -15.15 -6.80 -21.08
N LYS A 10 -14.42 -6.06 -21.90
CA LYS A 10 -13.41 -5.15 -21.37
C LYS A 10 -14.21 -4.18 -20.51
N SER A 11 -14.48 -4.52 -19.26
CA SER A 11 -14.83 -3.52 -18.27
C SER A 11 -13.69 -2.52 -18.38
N LYS A 12 -13.96 -1.34 -18.95
CA LYS A 12 -13.01 -0.24 -18.89
C LYS A 12 -12.81 -0.05 -17.40
N GLU A 13 -11.66 -0.47 -16.87
CA GLU A 13 -11.28 -0.19 -15.49
C GLU A 13 -11.46 1.32 -15.33
N GLN A 14 -12.50 1.72 -14.60
CA GLN A 14 -12.81 3.12 -14.44
C GLN A 14 -11.85 3.64 -13.40
N PHE A 15 -10.91 4.44 -13.86
CA PHE A 15 -9.95 5.09 -13.00
C PHE A 15 -10.58 6.31 -12.36
N GLU A 16 -10.31 6.50 -11.08
CA GLU A 16 -10.64 7.69 -10.31
C GLU A 16 -9.34 8.40 -9.93
N TYR A 17 -9.27 9.71 -10.17
CA TYR A 17 -8.18 10.52 -9.64
C TYR A 17 -8.58 11.03 -8.27
N VAL A 18 -7.80 10.64 -7.26
CA VAL A 18 -8.03 11.04 -5.88
C VAL A 18 -6.98 12.08 -5.54
N ASP A 19 -7.44 13.30 -5.28
CA ASP A 19 -6.56 14.39 -4.92
C ASP A 19 -5.69 14.04 -3.71
N GLY A 20 -4.41 14.42 -3.75
CA GLY A 20 -3.40 14.05 -2.74
C GLY A 20 -2.85 12.62 -2.83
N ILE A 21 -3.50 11.69 -3.55
CA ILE A 21 -3.03 10.29 -3.65
C ILE A 21 -2.60 9.94 -5.09
N GLY A 22 -3.47 10.17 -6.06
CA GLY A 22 -3.23 9.86 -7.47
C GLY A 22 -4.33 9.01 -8.12
N LYS A 23 -3.96 8.32 -9.20
CA LYS A 23 -4.89 7.57 -10.06
C LYS A 23 -5.11 6.15 -9.52
N LEU A 24 -6.33 5.85 -9.09
CA LEU A 24 -6.74 4.57 -8.51
C LEU A 24 -7.82 3.90 -9.35
N ILE A 25 -7.91 2.57 -9.27
CA ILE A 25 -8.96 1.74 -9.83
C ILE A 25 -9.80 1.21 -8.69
N TYR A 26 -11.12 1.29 -8.83
CA TYR A 26 -12.02 0.61 -7.93
C TYR A 26 -12.11 -0.89 -8.24
N THR A 27 -11.87 -1.73 -7.24
CA THR A 27 -11.86 -3.19 -7.33
C THR A 27 -12.78 -3.82 -6.28
N TYR A 28 -13.36 -4.96 -6.62
CA TYR A 28 -14.16 -5.79 -5.71
C TYR A 28 -13.67 -7.22 -5.79
N GLU A 29 -13.11 -7.73 -4.69
CA GLU A 29 -12.59 -9.10 -4.57
C GLU A 29 -12.98 -9.65 -3.20
N PHE A 30 -13.44 -10.89 -3.11
CA PHE A 30 -13.74 -11.58 -1.85
C PHE A 30 -14.65 -10.80 -0.88
N ASP A 31 -15.70 -10.17 -1.41
CA ASP A 31 -16.63 -9.31 -0.66
C ASP A 31 -16.02 -8.04 -0.04
N GLU A 32 -14.80 -7.70 -0.43
CA GLU A 32 -14.12 -6.47 -0.04
C GLU A 32 -14.04 -5.48 -1.21
N TYR A 33 -14.44 -4.24 -0.94
CA TYR A 33 -14.25 -3.14 -1.86
C TYR A 33 -12.94 -2.42 -1.55
N ALA A 34 -12.13 -2.16 -2.57
CA ALA A 34 -10.87 -1.43 -2.40
C ALA A 34 -10.55 -0.58 -3.63
N TYR A 35 -10.02 0.61 -3.38
CA TYR A 35 -9.32 1.38 -4.40
C TYR A 35 -7.85 0.96 -4.42
N ARG A 36 -7.34 0.63 -5.61
CA ARG A 36 -5.97 0.14 -5.80
C ARG A 36 -5.30 0.89 -6.94
N GLY A 37 -4.01 1.19 -6.81
CA GLY A 37 -3.28 1.86 -7.89
C GLY A 37 -1.78 1.89 -7.66
N LYS A 38 -1.03 2.18 -8.72
CA LYS A 38 0.39 2.51 -8.61
C LYS A 38 0.52 4.02 -8.62
N ILE A 39 1.09 4.58 -7.55
CA ILE A 39 1.26 6.02 -7.38
C ILE A 39 2.74 6.36 -7.29
N TYR A 40 3.11 7.52 -7.83
CA TYR A 40 4.44 8.09 -7.66
C TYR A 40 4.40 9.00 -6.45
N SER A 41 5.00 8.53 -5.36
CA SER A 41 5.16 9.35 -4.15
C SER A 41 6.19 10.44 -4.40
N LYS A 42 5.96 11.64 -3.85
CA LYS A 42 6.91 12.76 -3.93
C LYS A 42 8.23 12.46 -3.22
N SER A 43 8.17 11.63 -2.18
CA SER A 43 9.29 11.31 -1.30
C SER A 43 10.12 10.11 -1.79
N LEU A 44 9.70 9.43 -2.87
CA LEU A 44 10.30 8.17 -3.32
C LEU A 44 10.58 8.19 -4.83
N GLU A 45 11.69 7.58 -5.24
CA GLU A 45 12.10 7.52 -6.66
C GLU A 45 11.29 6.52 -7.51
N TYR A 46 10.48 5.67 -6.88
CA TYR A 46 9.80 4.56 -7.53
C TYR A 46 8.30 4.57 -7.23
N PRO A 47 7.46 4.05 -8.14
CA PRO A 47 6.05 3.93 -7.85
C PRO A 47 5.81 2.88 -6.77
N ILE A 48 4.87 3.19 -5.88
CA ILE A 48 4.37 2.31 -4.83
C ILE A 48 2.96 1.85 -5.19
N LYS A 49 2.60 0.62 -4.82
CA LYS A 49 1.21 0.16 -4.88
C LYS A 49 0.49 0.68 -3.64
N ILE A 50 -0.66 1.32 -3.82
CA ILE A 50 -1.52 1.73 -2.71
C ILE A 50 -2.81 0.91 -2.75
N ILE A 51 -3.27 0.49 -1.58
CA ILE A 51 -4.56 -0.17 -1.38
C ILE A 51 -5.33 0.59 -0.30
N LEU A 52 -6.55 0.99 -0.64
CA LEU A 52 -7.48 1.69 0.25
C LEU A 52 -8.78 0.90 0.31
N PRO A 53 -8.91 -0.06 1.26
CA PRO A 53 -10.18 -0.73 1.52
C PRO A 53 -11.26 0.28 1.89
N THR A 54 -12.49 0.06 1.44
CA THR A 54 -13.61 0.97 1.67
C THR A 54 -14.87 0.20 2.04
N THR A 55 -15.66 0.74 2.95
CA THR A 55 -16.96 0.18 3.36
C THR A 55 -18.11 0.69 2.49
N ASN A 56 -18.00 1.92 1.95
CA ASN A 56 -19.08 2.62 1.23
C ASN A 56 -18.70 3.03 -0.20
N ARG A 57 -17.77 2.30 -0.83
CA ARG A 57 -17.25 2.60 -2.17
C ARG A 57 -16.67 4.00 -2.31
N LYS A 58 -16.22 4.59 -1.21
CA LYS A 58 -15.67 5.94 -1.12
C LYS A 58 -14.42 5.94 -0.25
N ILE A 59 -13.41 6.67 -0.67
CA ILE A 59 -12.22 6.90 0.13
C ILE A 59 -12.54 7.99 1.15
N SER A 60 -12.30 7.69 2.43
CA SER A 60 -12.53 8.62 3.53
C SER A 60 -11.47 9.71 3.59
N ASP A 61 -11.81 10.85 4.20
CA ASP A 61 -10.83 11.91 4.46
C ASP A 61 -9.75 11.46 5.44
N TYR A 62 -10.07 10.51 6.34
CA TYR A 62 -9.09 9.82 7.17
C TYR A 62 -8.00 9.16 6.33
N GLN A 63 -8.37 8.34 5.34
CA GLN A 63 -7.40 7.63 4.49
C GLN A 63 -6.52 8.58 3.68
N LYS A 64 -7.10 9.67 3.16
CA LYS A 64 -6.34 10.70 2.44
C LYS A 64 -5.34 11.41 3.35
N ALA A 65 -5.80 11.87 4.51
CA ALA A 65 -4.95 12.55 5.48
C ALA A 65 -3.83 11.62 6.00
N TYR A 66 -4.15 10.37 6.29
CA TYR A 66 -3.19 9.38 6.75
C TYR A 66 -2.14 9.08 5.68
N PHE A 67 -2.53 8.94 4.41
CA PHE A 67 -1.58 8.76 3.32
C PHE A 67 -0.62 9.95 3.20
N ASN A 68 -1.12 11.19 3.24
CA ASN A 68 -0.27 12.38 3.17
C ASN A 68 0.73 12.42 4.34
N ASN A 69 0.27 12.12 5.56
CA ASN A 69 1.14 12.07 6.74
C ASN A 69 2.19 10.95 6.62
N LEU A 70 1.81 9.77 6.10
CA LEU A 70 2.76 8.69 5.84
C LEU A 70 3.82 9.09 4.81
N GLU A 71 3.40 9.71 3.71
CA GLU A 71 4.28 10.14 2.62
C GLU A 71 5.38 11.10 3.10
N GLU A 72 5.03 12.03 3.99
CA GLU A 72 5.99 12.96 4.60
C GLU A 72 6.94 12.26 5.59
N ASN A 73 6.54 11.13 6.17
CA ASN A 73 7.27 10.45 7.24
C ASN A 73 7.91 9.12 6.84
N PHE A 74 7.81 8.67 5.58
CA PHE A 74 8.31 7.35 5.17
C PHE A 74 9.75 7.08 5.61
N LYS A 75 10.66 8.05 5.43
CA LYS A 75 12.06 7.88 5.85
C LYS A 75 12.19 7.63 7.35
N LYS A 76 11.48 8.41 8.17
CA LYS A 76 11.49 8.28 9.62
C LYS A 76 10.90 6.93 10.05
N ILE A 77 9.80 6.51 9.43
CA ILE A 77 9.16 5.20 9.71
C ILE A 77 10.12 4.06 9.40
N LEU A 78 10.82 4.10 8.27
CA LEU A 78 11.82 3.09 7.91
C LEU A 78 13.00 3.07 8.89
N GLU A 79 13.46 4.25 9.35
CA GLU A 79 14.50 4.35 10.37
C GLU A 79 14.05 3.78 11.72
N GLU A 80 12.82 4.05 12.16
CA GLU A 80 12.25 3.44 13.37
C GLU A 80 12.11 1.93 13.21
N ALA A 81 11.59 1.48 12.07
CA ALA A 81 11.46 0.06 11.76
C ALA A 81 12.82 -0.66 11.77
N SER A 82 13.89 -0.03 11.29
CA SER A 82 15.25 -0.61 11.34
C SER A 82 15.83 -0.78 12.74
N LYS A 83 15.30 -0.04 13.73
CA LYS A 83 15.76 -0.07 15.13
C LYS A 83 14.93 -1.02 16.00
N ALA A 84 13.84 -1.57 15.48
CA ALA A 84 13.00 -2.48 16.25
C ALA A 84 13.76 -3.78 16.60
N PRO A 85 13.53 -4.38 17.78
CA PRO A 85 14.39 -5.45 18.32
C PRO A 85 14.53 -6.70 17.43
N ASN A 86 13.53 -6.99 16.60
CA ASN A 86 13.50 -8.14 15.69
C ASN A 86 13.72 -7.76 14.22
N SER A 87 14.04 -6.50 13.95
CA SER A 87 14.21 -6.01 12.59
C SER A 87 15.57 -6.35 12.03
N LYS A 88 15.58 -6.81 10.78
CA LYS A 88 16.79 -6.94 9.96
C LYS A 88 16.80 -5.93 8.80
N ILE A 89 15.87 -4.98 8.81
CA ILE A 89 15.71 -4.00 7.74
C ILE A 89 16.94 -3.07 7.70
N VAL A 90 17.63 -3.06 6.56
CA VAL A 90 18.67 -2.08 6.26
C VAL A 90 18.06 -0.95 5.42
N VAL A 91 17.88 0.24 6.01
CA VAL A 91 17.16 1.37 5.38
C VAL A 91 17.74 1.76 4.01
N ALA A 92 19.07 1.78 3.88
CA ALA A 92 19.74 2.16 2.63
C ALA A 92 19.40 1.24 1.46
N ASP A 93 19.02 -0.01 1.75
CA ASP A 93 18.76 -1.05 0.78
C ASP A 93 17.29 -1.47 0.78
N CYS A 94 16.35 -0.63 1.23
CA CYS A 94 14.93 -0.99 1.24
C CYS A 94 14.11 -0.20 0.22
N ARG A 95 13.06 -0.84 -0.30
CA ARG A 95 12.05 -0.23 -1.17
C ARG A 95 10.67 -0.48 -0.58
N ILE A 96 9.88 0.59 -0.46
CA ILE A 96 8.45 0.48 -0.20
C ILE A 96 7.76 -0.03 -1.46
N ASN A 97 7.11 -1.19 -1.36
CA ASN A 97 6.40 -1.83 -2.47
C ASN A 97 4.91 -1.52 -2.41
N GLU A 98 4.34 -1.63 -1.23
CA GLU A 98 2.91 -1.55 -1.01
C GLU A 98 2.57 -0.81 0.27
N VAL A 99 1.50 -0.04 0.24
CA VAL A 99 0.91 0.64 1.40
C VAL A 99 -0.58 0.33 1.43
N LEU A 100 -1.03 -0.24 2.54
CA LEU A 100 -2.43 -0.51 2.84
C LEU A 100 -2.90 0.48 3.91
N ILE A 101 -4.01 1.19 3.66
CA ILE A 101 -4.62 2.08 4.66
C ILE A 101 -6.11 1.74 4.77
N PRO A 102 -6.51 0.93 5.77
CA PRO A 102 -7.91 0.60 5.97
C PRO A 102 -8.75 1.83 6.29
N HIS A 103 -10.06 1.71 6.04
CA HIS A 103 -11.02 2.68 6.52
C HIS A 103 -11.10 2.59 8.06
N LYS A 104 -11.21 3.72 8.77
CA LYS A 104 -11.23 3.76 10.25
C LYS A 104 -12.35 2.90 10.87
N GLU A 105 -13.47 2.80 10.17
CA GLU A 105 -14.64 2.00 10.58
C GLU A 105 -14.59 0.54 10.06
N ASN A 106 -13.48 0.13 9.44
CA ASN A 106 -13.35 -1.24 8.94
C ASN A 106 -12.94 -2.18 10.08
N ASN A 107 -13.90 -2.93 10.62
CA ASN A 107 -13.69 -3.86 11.72
C ASN A 107 -12.83 -5.09 11.35
N ILE A 108 -12.47 -5.27 10.09
CA ILE A 108 -11.61 -6.37 9.63
C ILE A 108 -10.14 -6.11 10.00
N TYR A 109 -9.74 -4.84 10.09
CA TYR A 109 -8.35 -4.44 10.33
C TYR A 109 -8.20 -3.79 11.72
N ASP A 110 -7.30 -4.33 12.56
CA ASP A 110 -6.91 -3.73 13.86
C ASP A 110 -5.65 -2.85 13.75
N ILE A 111 -5.40 -2.33 12.55
CA ILE A 111 -4.22 -1.54 12.19
C ILE A 111 -4.65 -0.27 11.48
N ASP A 112 -3.84 0.78 11.56
CA ASP A 112 -4.11 2.03 10.86
C ASP A 112 -3.45 2.06 9.47
N ALA A 113 -2.31 1.37 9.33
CA ALA A 113 -1.66 1.13 8.05
C ALA A 113 -0.74 -0.09 8.12
N GLU A 114 -0.47 -0.66 6.95
CA GLU A 114 0.60 -1.63 6.72
C GLU A 114 1.48 -1.15 5.58
N ILE A 115 2.79 -1.22 5.77
CA ILE A 115 3.79 -0.88 4.75
C ILE A 115 4.62 -2.13 4.45
N VAL A 116 4.54 -2.60 3.21
CA VAL A 116 5.34 -3.73 2.75
C VAL A 116 6.61 -3.21 2.10
N VAL A 117 7.75 -3.65 2.61
CA VAL A 117 9.08 -3.28 2.12
C VAL A 117 9.84 -4.52 1.66
N SER A 118 10.67 -4.37 0.64
CA SER A 118 11.63 -5.41 0.23
C SER A 118 13.05 -4.88 0.26
N GLU A 119 13.98 -5.74 0.64
CA GLU A 119 15.41 -5.45 0.48
C GLU A 119 15.82 -5.47 -1.00
N LYS A 120 16.72 -4.56 -1.37
CA LYS A 120 17.27 -4.41 -2.71
C LYS A 120 18.55 -5.23 -2.76
N VAL A 121 18.54 -6.34 -3.49
CA VAL A 121 19.75 -7.14 -3.70
C VAL A 121 20.30 -6.87 -5.10
N LYS A 122 21.52 -6.33 -5.19
CA LYS A 122 22.35 -6.20 -6.41
C LYS A 122 21.55 -6.06 -7.71
N SER A 123 21.09 -4.83 -7.97
CA SER A 123 20.47 -4.37 -9.24
C SER A 123 19.22 -5.12 -9.75
N LYS A 124 18.69 -6.12 -9.03
CA LYS A 124 17.38 -6.73 -9.29
C LYS A 124 16.48 -6.56 -8.07
N VAL A 125 15.32 -5.94 -8.27
CA VAL A 125 14.34 -5.61 -7.21
C VAL A 125 13.49 -6.84 -6.84
N TYR A 126 14.15 -7.92 -6.47
CA TYR A 126 13.52 -9.11 -5.88
C TYR A 126 14.38 -9.53 -4.69
N GLY A 127 14.21 -8.83 -3.57
CA GLY A 127 14.89 -9.14 -2.32
C GLY A 127 14.45 -10.49 -1.78
N LYS A 128 15.39 -11.22 -1.18
CA LYS A 128 15.15 -12.47 -0.43
C LYS A 128 14.31 -12.27 0.84
N SER A 129 14.14 -11.02 1.30
CA SER A 129 13.46 -10.67 2.53
C SER A 129 12.39 -9.62 2.22
N ILE A 130 11.15 -9.92 2.59
CA ILE A 130 10.01 -8.99 2.50
C ILE A 130 9.56 -8.76 3.94
N TYR A 131 9.39 -7.50 4.32
CA TYR A 131 8.88 -7.15 5.65
C TYR A 131 7.55 -6.42 5.52
N SER A 132 6.62 -6.78 6.39
CA SER A 132 5.41 -6.01 6.66
C SER A 132 5.64 -5.20 7.93
N ILE A 133 5.52 -3.88 7.82
CA ILE A 133 5.60 -2.93 8.93
C ILE A 133 4.16 -2.57 9.32
N ILE A 134 3.77 -2.97 10.52
CA ILE A 134 2.42 -2.74 11.05
C ILE A 134 2.38 -1.45 11.86
N MET A 135 1.40 -0.60 11.59
CA MET A 135 1.29 0.74 12.19
C MET A 135 -0.02 1.00 12.93
N LYS A 136 0.07 1.70 14.07
CA LYS A 136 -1.02 2.43 14.76
C LYS A 136 -0.55 3.83 15.06
N GLU A 137 -1.42 4.81 14.86
CA GLU A 137 -1.19 6.21 15.24
C GLU A 137 0.16 6.74 14.72
N LEU A 138 0.56 6.34 13.52
CA LEU A 138 1.85 6.63 12.87
C LEU A 138 3.10 6.06 13.57
N ASN A 139 2.94 5.16 14.53
CA ASN A 139 4.04 4.44 15.17
C ASN A 139 4.16 3.02 14.63
N VAL A 140 5.39 2.52 14.54
CA VAL A 140 5.67 1.12 14.22
C VAL A 140 5.34 0.26 15.44
N ILE A 141 4.33 -0.60 15.33
CA ILE A 141 3.94 -1.53 16.40
C ILE A 141 4.71 -2.84 16.27
N ASP A 142 4.81 -3.36 15.05
CA ASP A 142 5.38 -4.68 14.78
C ASP A 142 5.99 -4.75 13.38
N ILE A 143 6.89 -5.71 13.18
CA ILE A 143 7.54 -6.00 11.91
C ILE A 143 7.55 -7.50 11.68
N ILE A 144 6.87 -7.93 10.62
CA ILE A 144 6.73 -9.33 10.25
C ILE A 144 7.60 -9.59 9.02
N ASN A 145 8.42 -10.64 9.05
CA ASN A 145 9.13 -11.11 7.87
C ASN A 145 8.23 -12.11 7.10
N ILE A 146 8.06 -11.89 5.79
CA ILE A 146 7.15 -12.62 4.89
C ILE A 146 7.96 -13.52 3.94
#